data_AF-G5E2K8-F1
#
_entry.id   AF-G5E2K8-F1
#
_cell.length_a   1.000
_cell.length_b   1.000
_cell.length_c   1.000
_cell.angle_alpha   90.00
_cell.angle_beta   90.00
_cell.angle_gamma   90.00
#
_symmetry.space_group_name_H-M   'P 1'
#
loop_
_entity.id
_entity.type
_entity.pdbx_description
1 polymer ?
#
loop_
_entity_poly.entity_id
_entity_poly.type
_entity_poly.pdbx_seq_one_letter_code
_entity_poly.pdbx_strand_id
1 'polypeptide(L)'
;TKDMVSTYGLDLLFTESGLLKSVSDITLFGNNHHHKAMQVSIETDGLESLLGDAAEEEEKDATVGMSAVLFEVQLRPVVFFQGYMDLMSKVFSSSGDPLTVVKGNVLLIDYLQRLPMQSGLQAICEYQGALGLEMSANIDVSTGEQESKININTKTGLVFEYTMEVDTYFFQADIKAQADAETTVDFDSVMKLSGPMLMCLELRHNNIPYRETYILSESFPKNNITYKKRKGRKATLWGSDFPFHQSNSEMCRSLLTA
;
A
#
# COMPACT_ATOMS: atom_id res chain seq x y z
N THR A 1 12.62 4.34 -19.53
CA THR A 1 12.02 3.35 -18.64
C THR A 1 10.96 2.58 -19.40
N LYS A 2 11.37 1.63 -20.25
CA LYS A 2 10.46 0.69 -20.94
C LYS A 2 10.53 -0.72 -20.33
N ASP A 3 11.30 -0.88 -19.27
CA ASP A 3 11.76 -2.19 -18.80
C ASP A 3 11.01 -2.68 -17.55
N MET A 4 10.07 -1.89 -17.03
CA MET A 4 9.22 -2.26 -15.90
C MET A 4 7.75 -1.91 -16.18
N VAL A 5 6.86 -2.88 -16.01
CA VAL A 5 5.40 -2.74 -16.13
C VAL A 5 4.79 -3.10 -14.78
N SER A 6 3.85 -2.29 -14.30
CA SER A 6 3.05 -2.61 -13.12
C SER A 6 1.62 -2.88 -13.55
N THR A 7 1.01 -3.93 -13.03
CA THR A 7 -0.42 -4.22 -13.24
C THR A 7 -1.12 -4.38 -11.91
N TYR A 8 -2.41 -4.06 -11.90
CA TYR A 8 -3.30 -4.29 -10.77
C TYR A 8 -4.42 -5.25 -11.19
N GLY A 9 -4.80 -6.13 -10.28
CA GLY A 9 -5.91 -7.06 -10.41
C GLY A 9 -6.92 -6.83 -9.28
N LEU A 10 -8.20 -7.02 -9.59
CA LEU A 10 -9.28 -7.08 -8.60
C LEU A 10 -10.26 -8.17 -9.02
N ASP A 11 -10.32 -9.23 -8.24
CA ASP A 11 -11.25 -10.34 -8.41
C ASP A 11 -12.25 -10.35 -7.25
N LEU A 12 -13.54 -10.31 -7.59
CA LEU A 12 -14.64 -10.34 -6.64
C LEU A 12 -15.44 -11.62 -6.86
N LEU A 13 -15.59 -12.41 -5.80
CA LEU A 13 -16.40 -13.61 -5.75
C LEU A 13 -17.63 -13.33 -4.90
N PHE A 14 -18.80 -13.56 -5.47
CA PHE A 14 -20.09 -13.35 -4.83
C PHE A 14 -20.81 -14.70 -4.67
N THR A 15 -21.54 -14.89 -3.56
CA THR A 15 -22.61 -15.87 -3.41
C THR A 15 -23.95 -15.23 -3.79
N GLU A 16 -25.04 -16.02 -3.78
CA GLU A 16 -26.40 -15.49 -3.97
C GLU A 16 -26.77 -14.42 -2.94
N SER A 17 -26.13 -14.51 -1.77
CA SER A 17 -26.39 -13.69 -0.59
C SER A 17 -25.47 -12.46 -0.47
N GLY A 18 -24.39 -12.35 -1.25
CA GLY A 18 -23.50 -11.20 -1.22
C GLY A 18 -22.03 -11.48 -1.57
N LEU A 19 -21.11 -10.58 -1.18
CA LEU A 19 -19.68 -10.74 -1.42
C LEU A 19 -19.09 -11.82 -0.50
N LEU A 20 -18.47 -12.84 -1.09
CA LEU A 20 -17.77 -13.94 -0.41
C LEU A 20 -16.28 -13.66 -0.23
N LYS A 21 -15.64 -13.20 -1.30
CA LYS A 21 -14.19 -13.01 -1.30
C LYS A 21 -13.79 -11.93 -2.29
N SER A 22 -12.93 -11.02 -1.86
CA SER A 22 -12.30 -10.02 -2.70
C SER A 22 -10.79 -10.24 -2.67
N VAL A 23 -10.16 -10.32 -3.83
CA VAL A 23 -8.71 -10.42 -3.97
C VAL A 23 -8.24 -9.28 -4.84
N SER A 24 -7.40 -8.41 -4.29
CA SER A 24 -6.68 -7.40 -5.05
C SER A 24 -5.20 -7.70 -5.05
N ASP A 25 -4.54 -7.51 -6.18
CA ASP A 25 -3.10 -7.72 -6.31
C ASP A 25 -2.43 -6.64 -7.16
N ILE A 26 -1.19 -6.36 -6.81
CA ILE A 26 -0.29 -5.47 -7.55
C ILE A 26 0.96 -6.27 -7.88
N THR A 27 1.21 -6.41 -9.17
CA THR A 27 2.31 -7.21 -9.71
C THR A 27 3.25 -6.33 -10.52
N LEU A 28 4.55 -6.45 -10.22
CA LEU A 28 5.63 -5.75 -10.90
C LEU A 28 6.32 -6.73 -11.85
N PHE A 29 6.42 -6.35 -13.12
CA PHE A 29 7.09 -7.10 -14.17
C PHE A 29 8.33 -6.34 -14.61
N GLY A 30 9.49 -7.00 -14.64
CA GLY A 30 10.71 -6.43 -15.19
C GLY A 30 11.70 -7.51 -15.63
N ASN A 31 12.29 -7.36 -16.83
CA ASN A 31 13.31 -8.26 -17.38
C ASN A 31 13.03 -9.77 -17.11
N ASN A 32 11.85 -10.26 -17.51
CA ASN A 32 11.38 -11.64 -17.32
C ASN A 32 11.12 -12.10 -15.87
N HIS A 33 11.28 -11.21 -14.88
CA HIS A 33 10.92 -11.47 -13.49
C HIS A 33 9.56 -10.83 -13.20
N HIS A 34 8.75 -11.53 -12.42
CA HIS A 34 7.48 -11.02 -11.90
C HIS A 34 7.54 -11.12 -10.39
N HIS A 35 7.25 -10.02 -9.70
CA HIS A 35 7.21 -9.96 -8.26
C HIS A 35 5.83 -9.46 -7.83
N LYS A 36 5.18 -10.22 -6.95
CA LYS A 36 3.93 -9.81 -6.32
C LYS A 36 4.28 -8.81 -5.21
N ALA A 37 4.18 -7.53 -5.54
CA ALA A 37 4.52 -6.46 -4.61
C ALA A 37 3.55 -6.40 -3.44
N MET A 38 2.26 -6.54 -3.74
CA MET A 38 1.20 -6.53 -2.74
C MET A 38 0.04 -7.39 -3.20
N GLN A 39 -0.58 -8.11 -2.27
CA GLN A 39 -1.88 -8.74 -2.47
C GLN A 39 -2.68 -8.59 -1.19
N VAL A 40 -3.93 -8.17 -1.30
CA VAL A 40 -4.87 -8.10 -0.20
C VAL A 40 -6.05 -8.98 -0.55
N SER A 41 -6.43 -9.82 0.39
CA SER A 41 -7.62 -10.66 0.28
C SER A 41 -8.52 -10.36 1.46
N ILE A 42 -9.79 -10.10 1.17
CA ILE A 42 -10.84 -9.96 2.16
C ILE A 42 -11.74 -11.18 1.99
N GLU A 43 -11.93 -11.93 3.07
CA GLU A 43 -12.74 -13.14 3.10
C GLU A 43 -13.88 -12.90 4.07
N THR A 44 -15.09 -13.24 3.62
CA THR A 44 -16.30 -13.22 4.44
C THR A 44 -16.80 -14.66 4.54
N ASP A 45 -17.27 -15.05 5.71
CA ASP A 45 -17.95 -16.32 5.94
C ASP A 45 -19.20 -16.07 6.77
N GLY A 46 -20.29 -16.78 6.48
CA GLY A 46 -21.54 -16.69 7.24
C GLY A 46 -22.26 -15.31 7.24
N LEU A 47 -21.94 -14.40 6.30
CA LEU A 47 -22.57 -13.07 6.23
C LEU A 47 -24.08 -13.13 5.92
N GLU A 48 -24.52 -14.25 5.36
CA GLU A 48 -25.91 -14.57 5.00
C GLU A 48 -26.81 -14.61 6.25
N SER A 49 -26.26 -15.09 7.37
CA SER A 49 -26.93 -15.09 8.69
C SER A 49 -27.29 -13.69 9.18
N LEU A 50 -26.58 -12.65 8.72
CA LEU A 50 -26.84 -11.25 9.09
C LEU A 50 -27.91 -10.59 8.21
N LEU A 51 -28.10 -11.07 6.99
CA LEU A 51 -29.06 -10.53 6.03
C LEU A 51 -30.46 -11.10 6.20
N GLY A 52 -30.65 -12.05 7.13
CA GLY A 52 -31.94 -12.62 7.49
C GLY A 52 -32.45 -13.69 6.52
N ASP A 53 -31.64 -14.11 5.56
CA ASP A 53 -31.95 -15.24 4.69
C ASP A 53 -31.49 -16.52 5.39
N ALA A 54 -32.40 -17.11 6.16
CA ALA A 54 -32.17 -18.34 6.90
C ALA A 54 -32.16 -19.54 5.93
N ALA A 55 -31.08 -19.72 5.19
CA ALA A 55 -30.79 -20.99 4.53
C ALA A 55 -30.16 -21.95 5.56
N GLU A 56 -30.65 -23.19 5.58
CA GLU A 56 -30.46 -24.24 6.61
C GLU A 56 -29.02 -24.80 6.79
N GLU A 57 -27.98 -24.04 6.46
CA GLU A 57 -26.60 -24.49 6.67
C GLU A 57 -26.08 -24.01 8.04
N GLU A 58 -25.38 -24.90 8.75
CA GLU A 58 -24.90 -24.78 10.13
C GLU A 58 -24.59 -23.34 10.56
N GLU A 59 -25.14 -22.95 11.71
CA GLU A 59 -25.04 -21.66 12.40
C GLU A 59 -23.57 -21.21 12.59
N LYS A 60 -22.93 -20.79 11.49
CA LYS A 60 -21.58 -20.26 11.47
C LYS A 60 -21.65 -18.78 11.76
N ASP A 61 -20.98 -18.38 12.83
CA ASP A 61 -20.84 -16.98 13.20
C ASP A 61 -20.24 -16.17 12.04
N ALA A 62 -20.98 -15.14 11.60
CA ALA A 62 -20.55 -14.24 10.54
C ALA A 62 -19.16 -13.67 10.82
N THR A 63 -18.18 -13.99 9.98
CA THR A 63 -16.78 -13.63 10.19
C THR A 63 -16.27 -12.89 8.96
N VAL A 64 -15.57 -11.77 9.18
CA VAL A 64 -14.88 -11.05 8.11
C VAL A 64 -13.43 -10.89 8.49
N GLY A 65 -12.55 -11.36 7.62
CA GLY A 65 -11.11 -11.30 7.78
C GLY A 65 -10.40 -10.70 6.58
N MET A 66 -9.18 -10.24 6.82
CA MET A 66 -8.26 -9.76 5.81
C MET A 66 -6.93 -10.51 5.93
N SER A 67 -6.42 -10.99 4.82
CA SER A 67 -5.05 -11.50 4.71
C SER A 67 -4.30 -10.71 3.66
N ALA A 68 -3.03 -10.41 3.92
CA ALA A 68 -2.21 -9.61 3.04
C ALA A 68 -0.86 -10.26 2.79
N VAL A 69 -0.34 -10.12 1.59
CA VAL A 69 1.00 -10.52 1.17
C VAL A 69 1.74 -9.27 0.71
N LEU A 70 2.94 -9.06 1.21
CA LEU A 70 3.80 -7.94 0.81
C LEU A 70 5.15 -8.50 0.35
N PHE A 71 5.56 -8.22 -0.89
CA PHE A 71 6.76 -8.78 -1.52
C PHE A 71 6.92 -10.28 -1.25
N GLU A 72 5.87 -11.06 -1.56
CA GLU A 72 5.81 -12.52 -1.38
C GLU A 72 5.84 -13.02 0.08
N VAL A 73 5.85 -12.11 1.07
CA VAL A 73 5.75 -12.45 2.50
C VAL A 73 4.30 -12.35 2.95
N GLN A 74 3.72 -13.47 3.39
CA GLN A 74 2.38 -13.52 3.98
C GLN A 74 2.39 -12.88 5.37
N LEU A 75 1.60 -11.82 5.54
CA LEU A 75 1.35 -11.19 6.83
C LEU A 75 0.32 -11.98 7.63
N ARG A 76 0.36 -11.81 8.96
CA ARG A 76 -0.62 -12.40 9.86
C ARG A 76 -2.02 -11.89 9.50
N PRO A 77 -3.01 -12.77 9.23
CA PRO A 77 -4.37 -12.34 8.95
C PRO A 77 -4.97 -11.56 10.12
N VAL A 78 -5.80 -10.58 9.78
CA VAL A 78 -6.54 -9.74 10.73
C VAL A 78 -8.01 -10.08 10.61
N VAL A 79 -8.67 -10.42 11.71
CA VAL A 79 -10.11 -10.63 11.75
C VAL A 79 -10.76 -9.32 12.15
N PHE A 80 -11.58 -8.74 11.26
CA PHE A 80 -12.28 -7.50 11.53
C PHE A 80 -13.41 -7.70 12.51
N PHE A 81 -14.18 -8.79 12.39
CA PHE A 81 -15.14 -9.21 13.41
C PHE A 81 -15.46 -10.69 13.30
N GLN A 82 -15.95 -11.24 14.40
CA GLN A 82 -16.45 -12.62 14.48
C GLN A 82 -17.78 -12.65 15.26
N GLY A 83 -18.86 -13.00 14.56
CA GLY A 83 -20.21 -13.05 15.08
C GLY A 83 -20.91 -11.68 15.15
N TYR A 84 -22.24 -11.71 15.28
CA TYR A 84 -23.08 -10.51 15.28
C TYR A 84 -22.78 -9.56 16.46
N MET A 85 -22.50 -10.10 17.66
CA MET A 85 -22.22 -9.28 18.84
C MET A 85 -20.92 -8.47 18.69
N ASP A 86 -19.86 -9.06 18.14
CA ASP A 86 -18.59 -8.36 17.90
C ASP A 86 -18.74 -7.31 16.80
N LEU A 87 -19.43 -7.64 15.71
CA LEU A 87 -19.80 -6.68 14.66
C LEU A 87 -20.54 -5.48 15.25
N MET A 88 -21.60 -5.73 16.03
CA MET A 88 -22.39 -4.65 16.62
C MET A 88 -21.57 -3.85 17.63
N SER A 89 -20.75 -4.50 18.44
CA SER A 89 -19.84 -3.79 19.33
C SER A 89 -18.90 -2.85 18.56
N LYS A 90 -18.40 -3.26 17.39
CA LYS A 90 -17.50 -2.45 16.53
C LYS A 90 -18.23 -1.32 15.82
N VAL A 91 -19.44 -1.55 15.32
CA VAL A 91 -20.28 -0.51 14.70
C VAL A 91 -20.72 0.52 15.75
N PHE A 92 -21.08 0.10 16.96
CA PHE A 92 -21.46 1.02 18.04
C PHE A 92 -20.26 1.73 18.68
N SER A 93 -19.06 1.14 18.62
CA SER A 93 -17.84 1.75 19.13
C SER A 93 -17.05 2.52 18.07
N SER A 94 -17.35 2.36 16.77
CA SER A 94 -16.75 3.16 15.71
C SER A 94 -17.30 4.58 15.79
N SER A 95 -16.50 5.48 16.33
CA SER A 95 -16.77 6.91 16.42
C SER A 95 -16.67 7.64 15.06
N GLY A 96 -16.61 6.91 13.94
CA GLY A 96 -16.26 7.45 12.62
C GLY A 96 -14.76 7.72 12.45
N ASP A 97 -13.93 7.30 13.41
CA ASP A 97 -12.47 7.44 13.32
C ASP A 97 -11.84 6.27 12.55
N PRO A 98 -10.87 6.52 11.64
CA PRO A 98 -10.25 5.48 10.85
C PRO A 98 -9.43 4.51 11.73
N LEU A 99 -9.74 3.22 11.63
CA LEU A 99 -9.04 2.14 12.33
C LEU A 99 -7.75 1.79 11.58
N THR A 100 -6.59 1.95 12.23
CA THR A 100 -5.32 1.47 11.67
C THR A 100 -5.29 -0.05 11.65
N VAL A 101 -5.18 -0.64 10.46
CA VAL A 101 -5.16 -2.10 10.25
C VAL A 101 -3.73 -2.62 10.18
N VAL A 102 -2.83 -1.90 9.49
CA VAL A 102 -1.43 -2.27 9.33
C VAL A 102 -0.57 -1.02 9.44
N LYS A 103 0.50 -1.08 10.22
CA LYS A 103 1.52 -0.02 10.27
C LYS A 103 2.89 -0.65 10.46
N GLY A 104 3.83 -0.35 9.57
CA GLY A 104 5.16 -0.93 9.64
C GLY A 104 6.14 -0.33 8.65
N ASN A 105 7.42 -0.56 8.93
CA ASN A 105 8.52 -0.21 8.03
C ASN A 105 9.24 -1.50 7.64
N VAL A 106 9.59 -1.62 6.37
CA VAL A 106 10.26 -2.78 5.80
C VAL A 106 11.52 -2.31 5.07
N LEU A 107 12.65 -2.91 5.38
CA LEU A 107 13.87 -2.75 4.60
C LEU A 107 13.79 -3.70 3.41
N LEU A 108 13.53 -3.16 2.21
CA LEU A 108 13.36 -3.91 0.97
C LEU A 108 14.69 -4.27 0.32
N ILE A 109 15.64 -3.34 0.36
CA ILE A 109 16.96 -3.51 -0.24
C ILE A 109 17.99 -3.20 0.83
N ASP A 110 18.92 -4.13 1.02
CA ASP A 110 20.09 -3.95 1.88
C ASP A 110 21.29 -4.55 1.15
N TYR A 111 22.12 -3.69 0.58
CA TYR A 111 23.29 -4.08 -0.17
C TYR A 111 24.51 -3.33 0.33
N LEU A 112 25.53 -4.07 0.73
CA LEU A 112 26.82 -3.52 1.13
C LEU A 112 27.93 -4.24 0.38
N GLN A 113 28.75 -3.48 -0.33
CA GLN A 113 29.89 -4.00 -1.06
C GLN A 113 31.16 -3.22 -0.73
N ARG A 114 32.21 -3.97 -0.41
CA ARG A 114 33.57 -3.43 -0.28
C ARG A 114 34.33 -3.73 -1.56
N LEU A 115 34.72 -2.68 -2.27
CA LEU A 115 35.39 -2.74 -3.56
C LEU A 115 36.87 -2.39 -3.37
N PRO A 116 37.79 -3.37 -3.44
CA PRO A 116 39.21 -3.10 -3.51
C PRO A 116 39.56 -2.56 -4.90
N MET A 117 40.01 -1.32 -4.97
CA MET A 117 40.41 -0.69 -6.23
C MET A 117 41.85 -1.08 -6.59
N GLN A 118 42.17 -1.09 -7.89
CA GLN A 118 43.54 -1.38 -8.37
C GLN A 118 44.60 -0.40 -7.84
N SER A 119 44.18 0.79 -7.42
CA SER A 119 45.04 1.78 -6.75
C SER A 119 45.46 1.38 -5.33
N GLY A 120 44.90 0.30 -4.78
CA GLY A 120 45.07 -0.10 -3.38
C GLY A 120 44.11 0.59 -2.41
N LEU A 121 43.26 1.50 -2.89
CA LEU A 121 42.20 2.12 -2.11
C LEU A 121 41.01 1.17 -1.94
N GLN A 122 40.25 1.36 -0.88
CA GLN A 122 39.02 0.63 -0.64
C GLN A 122 37.84 1.58 -0.74
N ALA A 123 36.91 1.27 -1.64
CA ALA A 123 35.61 1.94 -1.70
C ALA A 123 34.57 1.07 -0.99
N ILE A 124 33.69 1.70 -0.22
CA ILE A 124 32.55 1.05 0.42
C ILE A 124 31.30 1.63 -0.23
N CYS A 125 30.51 0.78 -0.88
CA CYS A 125 29.23 1.15 -1.46
C CYS A 125 28.13 0.50 -0.63
N GLU A 126 27.16 1.30 -0.18
CA GLU A 126 25.97 0.85 0.51
C GLU A 126 24.74 1.36 -0.25
N TYR A 127 23.77 0.48 -0.46
CA TYR A 127 22.52 0.79 -1.11
C TYR A 127 21.38 0.19 -0.29
N GLN A 128 20.55 1.08 0.24
CA GLN A 128 19.42 0.73 1.09
C GLN A 128 18.13 1.25 0.48
N GLY A 129 17.09 0.45 0.57
CA GLY A 129 15.74 0.78 0.13
C GLY A 129 14.76 0.41 1.22
N ALA A 130 14.00 1.37 1.71
CA ALA A 130 13.02 1.17 2.76
C ALA A 130 11.62 1.57 2.29
N LEU A 131 10.62 0.85 2.80
CA LEU A 131 9.20 1.09 2.58
C LEU A 131 8.50 1.26 3.93
N GLY A 132 7.88 2.41 4.15
CA GLY A 132 6.89 2.61 5.20
C GLY A 132 5.49 2.38 4.65
N LEU A 133 4.68 1.60 5.37
CA LEU A 133 3.29 1.32 5.03
C LEU A 133 2.40 1.64 6.24
N GLU A 134 1.32 2.38 5.99
CA GLU A 134 0.26 2.59 6.97
C GLU A 134 -1.09 2.45 6.25
N MET A 135 -1.86 1.43 6.64
CA MET A 135 -3.19 1.15 6.13
C MET A 135 -4.20 1.41 7.23
N SER A 136 -5.23 2.19 6.90
CA SER A 136 -6.35 2.47 7.77
C SER A 136 -7.67 2.26 7.04
N ALA A 137 -8.67 1.74 7.75
CA ALA A 137 -10.00 1.51 7.22
C ALA A 137 -11.03 2.28 8.04
N ASN A 138 -11.98 2.92 7.37
CA ASN A 138 -13.17 3.49 7.98
C ASN A 138 -14.41 2.84 7.35
N ILE A 139 -15.40 2.55 8.18
CA ILE A 139 -16.66 1.92 7.79
C ILE A 139 -17.79 2.76 8.37
N ASP A 140 -18.54 3.40 7.49
CA ASP A 140 -19.72 4.20 7.84
C ASP A 140 -20.97 3.48 7.33
N VAL A 141 -21.87 3.10 8.24
CA VAL A 141 -23.15 2.47 7.91
C VAL A 141 -24.29 3.40 8.31
N SER A 142 -25.04 3.90 7.33
CA SER A 142 -26.19 4.77 7.57
C SER A 142 -27.50 3.97 7.51
N THR A 143 -28.09 3.67 8.67
CA THR A 143 -29.37 2.93 8.75
C THR A 143 -30.54 3.69 8.07
N GLY A 144 -30.49 5.02 8.04
CA GLY A 144 -31.53 5.86 7.44
C GLY A 144 -31.50 5.88 5.91
N GLU A 145 -30.32 6.09 5.32
CA GLU A 145 -30.14 6.11 3.85
C GLU A 145 -30.02 4.68 3.28
N GLN A 146 -29.87 3.68 4.15
CA GLN A 146 -29.63 2.29 3.77
C GLN A 146 -28.40 2.17 2.86
N GLU A 147 -27.32 2.87 3.22
CA GLU A 147 -26.05 2.88 2.51
C GLU A 147 -24.92 2.45 3.46
N SER A 148 -23.93 1.75 2.92
CA SER A 148 -22.68 1.46 3.58
C SER A 148 -21.52 2.01 2.76
N LYS A 149 -20.68 2.81 3.39
CA LYS A 149 -19.48 3.41 2.80
C LYS A 149 -18.26 2.85 3.51
N ILE A 150 -17.33 2.32 2.74
CA ILE A 150 -16.06 1.79 3.23
C ILE A 150 -14.96 2.58 2.56
N ASN A 151 -14.11 3.21 3.34
CA ASN A 151 -12.91 3.89 2.86
C ASN A 151 -11.68 3.16 3.42
N ILE A 152 -10.78 2.75 2.53
CA ILE A 152 -9.49 2.19 2.89
C ILE A 152 -8.43 3.15 2.37
N ASN A 153 -7.75 3.83 3.30
CA ASN A 153 -6.65 4.73 3.01
C ASN A 153 -5.32 4.00 3.25
N THR A 154 -4.49 3.92 2.22
CA THR A 154 -3.16 3.32 2.27
C THR A 154 -2.11 4.40 2.00
N LYS A 155 -1.35 4.76 3.04
CA LYS A 155 -0.18 5.63 2.93
C LYS A 155 1.07 4.79 2.78
N THR A 156 1.93 5.21 1.87
CA THR A 156 3.17 4.51 1.57
C THR A 156 4.30 5.51 1.37
N GLY A 157 5.41 5.31 2.07
CA GLY A 157 6.63 6.09 1.93
C GLY A 157 7.76 5.20 1.44
N LEU A 158 8.45 5.61 0.39
CA LEU A 158 9.58 4.90 -0.18
C LEU A 158 10.82 5.77 -0.06
N VAL A 159 11.89 5.21 0.50
CA VAL A 159 13.18 5.89 0.62
C VAL A 159 14.25 4.99 0.03
N PHE A 160 15.02 5.52 -0.90
CA PHE A 160 16.25 4.92 -1.37
C PHE A 160 17.43 5.77 -0.94
N GLU A 161 18.42 5.14 -0.32
CA GLU A 161 19.67 5.75 0.05
C GLU A 161 20.82 4.98 -0.60
N TYR A 162 21.74 5.74 -1.18
CA TYR A 162 22.98 5.24 -1.73
C TYR A 162 24.12 6.03 -1.09
N THR A 163 25.05 5.33 -0.47
CA THR A 163 26.29 5.92 0.03
C THR A 163 27.48 5.23 -0.63
N MET A 164 28.50 6.02 -0.96
CA MET A 164 29.78 5.53 -1.42
C MET A 164 30.87 6.31 -0.73
N GLU A 165 31.68 5.61 0.05
CA GLU A 165 32.71 6.20 0.90
C GLU A 165 34.08 5.63 0.50
N VAL A 166 35.05 6.51 0.32
CA VAL A 166 36.45 6.17 0.10
C VAL A 166 37.26 6.86 1.19
N ASP A 167 37.68 6.09 2.18
CA ASP A 167 38.42 6.60 3.33
C ASP A 167 39.92 6.27 3.20
N THR A 168 40.76 7.29 3.30
CA THR A 168 42.21 7.17 3.32
C THR A 168 42.79 8.17 4.32
N TYR A 169 44.03 7.93 4.77
CA TYR A 169 44.68 8.79 5.76
C TYR A 169 44.87 10.26 5.33
N PHE A 170 44.83 10.55 4.02
CA PHE A 170 45.11 11.87 3.47
C PHE A 170 43.93 12.50 2.75
N PHE A 171 42.92 11.70 2.41
CA PHE A 171 41.77 12.12 1.61
C PHE A 171 40.56 11.22 1.91
N GLN A 172 39.42 11.84 2.12
CA GLN A 172 38.14 11.19 2.34
C GLN A 172 37.14 11.72 1.32
N ALA A 173 36.46 10.84 0.60
CA ALA A 173 35.43 11.21 -0.34
C ALA A 173 34.16 10.42 -0.10
N ASP A 174 33.05 11.13 0.08
CA ASP A 174 31.74 10.56 0.33
C ASP A 174 30.74 11.07 -0.70
N ILE A 175 30.02 10.15 -1.31
CA ILE A 175 28.87 10.44 -2.16
C ILE A 175 27.65 9.89 -1.46
N LYS A 176 26.65 10.73 -1.21
CA LYS A 176 25.35 10.32 -0.68
C LYS A 176 24.26 10.77 -1.64
N ALA A 177 23.48 9.82 -2.15
CA ALA A 177 22.31 10.07 -2.97
C ALA A 177 21.09 9.51 -2.27
N GLN A 178 20.04 10.30 -2.16
CA GLN A 178 18.79 9.94 -1.50
C GLN A 178 17.62 10.30 -2.40
N ALA A 179 16.68 9.36 -2.55
CA ALA A 179 15.43 9.56 -3.27
C ALA A 179 14.26 9.16 -2.37
N ASP A 180 13.38 10.12 -2.11
CA ASP A 180 12.19 9.96 -1.27
C ASP A 180 10.94 10.11 -2.13
N ALA A 181 9.96 9.22 -1.96
CA ALA A 181 8.65 9.31 -2.58
C ALA A 181 7.57 8.95 -1.56
N GLU A 182 6.51 9.75 -1.49
CA GLU A 182 5.35 9.45 -0.64
C GLU A 182 4.11 9.34 -1.52
N THR A 183 3.30 8.31 -1.32
CA THR A 183 2.06 8.11 -2.05
C THR A 183 0.95 7.72 -1.10
N THR A 184 -0.27 8.09 -1.49
CA THR A 184 -1.50 7.70 -0.81
C THR A 184 -2.44 7.10 -1.84
N VAL A 185 -2.93 5.90 -1.56
CA VAL A 185 -3.91 5.19 -2.37
C VAL A 185 -5.18 5.07 -1.55
N ASP A 186 -6.27 5.60 -2.09
CA ASP A 186 -7.60 5.56 -1.50
C ASP A 186 -8.45 4.56 -2.27
N PHE A 187 -9.01 3.59 -1.55
CA PHE A 187 -10.01 2.67 -2.07
C PHE A 187 -11.34 2.95 -1.39
N ASP A 188 -12.32 3.38 -2.18
CA ASP A 188 -13.66 3.70 -1.72
C ASP A 188 -14.64 2.67 -2.27
N SER A 189 -15.51 2.17 -1.39
CA SER A 189 -16.61 1.27 -1.74
C SER A 189 -17.90 1.81 -1.17
N VAL A 190 -18.85 2.12 -2.05
CA VAL A 190 -20.20 2.54 -1.68
C VAL A 190 -21.16 1.45 -2.10
N MET A 191 -21.94 0.95 -1.14
CA MET A 191 -22.95 -0.08 -1.40
C MET A 191 -24.30 0.38 -0.87
N LYS A 192 -25.34 0.22 -1.70
CA LYS A 192 -26.72 0.50 -1.33
C LYS A 192 -27.39 -0.80 -0.91
N LEU A 193 -27.87 -0.83 0.33
CA LEU A 193 -28.51 -1.98 0.97
C LEU A 193 -30.02 -2.05 0.66
N SER A 194 -30.56 -1.05 -0.04
CA SER A 194 -31.99 -0.94 -0.36
C SER A 194 -32.30 -1.31 -1.80
N GLY A 195 -33.06 -2.39 -1.99
CA GLY A 195 -33.46 -2.89 -3.32
C GLY A 195 -32.37 -3.76 -3.97
N PRO A 196 -32.20 -3.74 -5.31
CA PRO A 196 -31.13 -4.50 -5.95
C PRO A 196 -29.77 -4.01 -5.45
N MET A 197 -28.91 -4.93 -5.02
CA MET A 197 -27.58 -4.58 -4.50
C MET A 197 -26.78 -3.81 -5.57
N LEU A 198 -26.60 -2.51 -5.34
CA LEU A 198 -25.75 -1.65 -6.16
C LEU A 198 -24.45 -1.39 -5.39
N MET A 199 -23.32 -1.62 -6.07
CA MET A 199 -21.98 -1.42 -5.52
C MET A 199 -21.16 -0.56 -6.47
N CYS A 200 -20.49 0.45 -5.93
CA CYS A 200 -19.53 1.27 -6.65
C CYS A 200 -18.17 1.20 -5.95
N LEU A 201 -17.16 0.86 -6.72
CA LEU A 201 -15.77 0.79 -6.29
C LEU A 201 -14.95 1.87 -6.98
N GLU A 202 -14.15 2.60 -6.23
CA GLU A 202 -13.21 3.61 -6.75
C GLU A 202 -11.81 3.36 -6.19
N LEU A 203 -10.79 3.42 -7.05
CA LEU A 203 -9.40 3.35 -6.66
C LEU A 203 -8.69 4.60 -7.15
N ARG A 204 -8.26 5.43 -6.20
CA ARG A 204 -7.69 6.74 -6.47
C ARG A 204 -6.28 6.79 -5.92
N HIS A 205 -5.36 7.24 -6.76
CA HIS A 205 -3.97 7.44 -6.38
C HIS A 205 -3.69 8.93 -6.38
N ASN A 206 -3.29 9.45 -5.21
CA ASN A 206 -2.99 10.86 -5.04
C ASN A 206 -1.63 11.25 -5.64
N ASN A 207 -1.40 12.55 -5.77
CA ASN A 207 -0.13 13.09 -6.26
C ASN A 207 1.04 12.61 -5.37
N ILE A 208 2.13 12.17 -6.00
CA ILE A 208 3.33 11.67 -5.33
C ILE A 208 4.35 12.80 -5.23
N PRO A 209 4.55 13.46 -4.07
CA PRO A 209 5.73 14.30 -3.87
C PRO A 209 6.99 13.43 -3.96
N TYR A 210 7.92 13.85 -4.81
CA TYR A 210 9.17 13.18 -5.06
C TYR A 210 10.34 14.12 -4.80
N ARG A 211 11.31 13.66 -4.04
CA ARG A 211 12.50 14.44 -3.67
C ARG A 211 13.76 13.65 -3.92
N GLU A 212 14.72 14.29 -4.57
CA GLU A 212 16.07 13.76 -4.72
C GLU A 212 17.07 14.70 -4.07
N THR A 213 18.04 14.14 -3.34
CA THR A 213 19.17 14.89 -2.77
C THR A 213 20.48 14.18 -3.11
N TYR A 214 21.45 14.93 -3.60
CA TYR A 214 22.80 14.47 -3.88
C TYR A 214 23.79 15.32 -3.08
N ILE A 215 24.62 14.66 -2.29
CA ILE A 215 25.65 15.29 -1.47
C ILE A 215 26.98 14.67 -1.86
N LEU A 216 27.90 15.52 -2.30
CA LEU A 216 29.31 15.18 -2.49
C LEU A 216 30.09 15.85 -1.36
N SER A 217 30.90 15.09 -0.66
CA SER A 217 31.80 15.56 0.40
C SER A 217 33.22 15.11 0.10
N GLU A 218 34.15 16.04 0.12
CA GLU A 218 35.59 15.78 -0.03
C GLU A 218 36.30 16.41 1.17
N SER A 219 37.03 15.62 1.93
CA SER A 219 37.73 16.05 3.13
C SER A 219 39.21 15.72 3.03
N PHE A 220 40.05 16.66 3.43
CA PHE A 220 41.51 16.53 3.50
C PHE A 220 41.93 16.66 4.96
N PRO A 221 41.97 15.54 5.72
CA PRO A 221 42.15 15.56 7.17
C PRO A 221 43.44 16.27 7.62
N LYS A 222 44.52 16.13 6.85
CA LYS A 222 45.80 16.77 7.13
C LYS A 222 45.75 18.29 7.12
N ASN A 223 44.87 18.87 6.30
CA ASN A 223 44.76 20.32 6.12
C ASN A 223 43.52 20.89 6.83
N ASN A 224 42.68 20.06 7.46
CA ASN A 224 41.39 20.45 8.04
C ASN A 224 40.48 21.20 7.04
N ILE A 225 40.53 20.81 5.76
CA ILE A 225 39.69 21.39 4.71
C ILE A 225 38.63 20.36 4.31
N THR A 226 37.37 20.78 4.29
CA THR A 226 36.25 19.97 3.82
C THR A 226 35.43 20.77 2.81
N TYR A 227 35.26 20.21 1.61
CA TYR A 227 34.41 20.74 0.57
C TYR A 227 33.13 19.90 0.49
N LYS A 228 31.97 20.55 0.67
CA LYS A 228 30.68 19.89 0.59
C LYS A 228 29.80 20.57 -0.45
N LYS A 229 29.34 19.81 -1.43
CA LYS A 229 28.41 20.27 -2.45
C LYS A 229 27.11 19.50 -2.33
N ARG A 230 26.00 20.22 -2.15
CA ARG A 230 24.65 19.66 -2.10
C ARG A 230 23.87 20.14 -3.31
N LYS A 231 23.23 19.21 -4.01
CA LYS A 231 22.24 19.46 -5.04
C LYS A 231 20.97 18.70 -4.69
N GLY A 232 19.81 19.21 -5.10
CA GLY A 232 18.57 18.50 -4.92
C GLY A 232 17.54 18.90 -5.95
N ARG A 233 16.54 18.04 -6.11
CA ARG A 233 15.38 18.25 -6.98
C ARG A 233 14.12 17.91 -6.19
N LYS A 234 13.06 18.67 -6.44
CA LYS A 234 11.71 18.32 -6.01
C LYS A 234 10.84 18.25 -7.24
N ALA A 235 9.99 17.25 -7.32
CA ALA A 235 8.98 17.10 -8.34
C ALA A 235 7.71 16.54 -7.69
N THR A 236 6.60 16.64 -8.40
CA THR A 236 5.36 15.98 -8.02
C THR A 236 4.92 15.16 -9.21
N LEU A 237 4.73 13.86 -9.00
CA LEU A 237 4.11 13.00 -10.00
C LEU A 237 2.60 13.12 -9.83
N TRP A 238 1.88 13.23 -10.94
CA TRP A 238 0.43 13.37 -10.92
C TRP A 238 -0.23 12.06 -10.51
N GLY A 239 -1.22 12.18 -9.63
CA GLY A 239 -2.14 11.13 -9.28
C GLY A 239 -3.06 10.76 -10.44
N SER A 240 -3.73 9.63 -10.32
CA SER A 240 -4.66 9.12 -11.31
C SER A 240 -5.68 8.19 -10.67
N ASP A 241 -6.86 8.14 -11.25
CA ASP A 241 -7.88 7.15 -10.88
C ASP A 241 -7.73 5.93 -11.78
N PHE A 242 -7.91 4.74 -11.19
CA PHE A 242 -7.79 3.48 -11.90
C PHE A 242 -9.17 2.91 -12.19
N PRO A 243 -9.53 2.71 -13.48
CA PRO A 243 -10.82 2.15 -13.82
C PRO A 243 -10.86 0.65 -13.47
N PHE A 244 -12.00 0.21 -12.95
CA PHE A 244 -12.33 -1.22 -12.81
C PHE A 244 -13.09 -1.73 -14.04
N HIS A 245 -13.73 -2.90 -13.92
CA HIS A 245 -14.59 -3.45 -14.96
C HIS A 245 -15.70 -2.46 -15.37
N GLN A 246 -16.12 -2.48 -16.64
CA GLN A 246 -17.11 -1.53 -17.17
C GLN A 246 -18.43 -1.53 -16.38
N SER A 247 -18.86 -2.71 -15.91
CA SER A 247 -20.06 -2.85 -15.06
C SER A 247 -19.97 -2.03 -13.76
N ASN A 248 -18.79 -1.94 -13.15
CA ASN A 248 -18.59 -1.08 -11.98
C ASN A 248 -18.78 0.40 -12.34
N SER A 249 -18.26 0.84 -13.49
CA SER A 249 -18.49 2.22 -13.95
C SER A 249 -19.96 2.53 -14.22
N GLU A 250 -20.75 1.55 -14.68
CA GLU A 250 -22.19 1.70 -14.89
C GLU A 250 -22.97 1.77 -13.56
N MET A 251 -22.57 0.96 -12.57
CA MET A 251 -23.11 1.01 -11.21
C MET A 251 -22.76 2.32 -10.50
N CYS A 252 -21.49 2.75 -10.56
CA CYS A 252 -21.03 4.03 -10.03
C CYS A 252 -21.78 5.20 -10.65
N ARG A 253 -22.04 5.17 -11.96
CA ARG A 253 -22.85 6.21 -12.61
C ARG A 253 -24.25 6.27 -12.00
N SER A 254 -24.88 5.12 -11.75
CA SER A 254 -26.22 5.06 -11.18
C SER A 254 -26.27 5.54 -9.72
N LEU A 255 -25.20 5.31 -8.94
CA LEU A 255 -25.11 5.69 -7.53
C LEU A 255 -24.68 7.15 -7.34
N LEU A 256 -23.76 7.65 -8.16
CA LEU A 256 -23.18 9.01 -8.03
C LEU A 256 -23.97 10.09 -8.77
N THR A 257 -24.99 9.72 -9.56
CA THR A 257 -25.90 10.68 -10.22
C THR A 257 -27.25 10.85 -9.52
N ALA A 258 -27.44 10.19 -8.36
CA ALA A 258 -28.63 10.31 -7.52
C ALA A 258 -28.50 11.46 -6.50
#